data_AF-A0A317A6N5-F1
#
_entry.id   AF-A0A317A6N5-F1
#
_cell.length_a   1.000
_cell.length_b   1.000
_cell.length_c   1.000
_cell.angle_alpha   90.00
_cell.angle_beta   90.00
_cell.angle_gamma   90.00
#
_symmetry.space_group_name_H-M   'P 1'
#
loop_
_entity.id
_entity.type
_entity.pdbx_description
1 polymer ?
#
loop_
_entity_poly.entity_id
_entity_poly.type
_entity_poly.pdbx_seq_one_letter_code
_entity_poly.pdbx_strand_id
1 'polypeptide(L)'
;MNRCACDVPSHNYTWSFEPKTDWSANYATSEEIYDYFKSFSDKYGLEKFIKFRHQVIGARWDEQEALWHVTVQDLATGNTIERTAQILINAGGILNSWRFPPIPGINSFKGPLVHSAAWPKFGLELTGKTVGLIGNGSSGIQILPAIKDRVGKLVTFIREGTWVAPPLGGEYKAYSKEDKENFAADK
;
A
#
# COMPACT_ATOMS: atom_id res chain seq x y z
N MET A 1 1.80 -5.21 -12.11
CA MET A 1 0.93 -4.09 -12.53
C MET A 1 1.40 -2.93 -11.69
N ASN A 2 2.43 -2.25 -12.17
CA ASN A 2 3.21 -1.28 -11.40
C ASN A 2 2.65 0.13 -11.63
N ARG A 3 1.37 0.32 -11.28
CA ARG A 3 0.69 1.62 -11.46
C ARG A 3 0.00 2.12 -10.18
N CYS A 4 0.22 1.46 -9.05
CA CYS A 4 -0.16 2.04 -7.77
C CYS A 4 0.80 3.21 -7.51
N ALA A 5 0.27 4.38 -7.20
CA ALA A 5 1.05 5.59 -6.92
C ALA A 5 0.46 6.38 -5.77
N CYS A 6 1.27 7.22 -5.13
CA CYS A 6 0.78 8.19 -4.15
C CYS A 6 -0.12 9.26 -4.80
N ASP A 7 -0.95 9.90 -3.98
CA ASP A 7 -1.85 10.98 -4.38
C ASP A 7 -1.37 12.37 -3.94
N VAL A 8 -0.22 12.43 -3.25
CA VAL A 8 0.48 13.66 -2.88
C VAL A 8 1.80 13.78 -3.64
N PRO A 9 2.37 14.99 -3.81
CA PRO A 9 3.67 15.16 -4.45
C PRO A 9 4.75 14.28 -3.83
N SER A 10 5.53 13.56 -4.65
CA SER A 10 6.53 12.57 -4.19
C SER A 10 7.51 13.13 -3.16
N HIS A 11 7.98 14.35 -3.37
CA HIS A 11 8.90 15.04 -2.46
C HIS A 11 8.30 15.25 -1.06
N ASN A 12 6.97 15.36 -0.95
CA ASN A 12 6.26 15.50 0.32
C ASN A 12 5.95 14.15 0.97
N TYR A 13 6.09 13.03 0.24
CA TYR A 13 5.84 11.67 0.74
C TYR A 13 7.12 11.02 1.29
N THR A 14 7.90 11.79 2.05
CA THR A 14 9.17 11.39 2.66
C THR A 14 9.18 11.74 4.15
N TRP A 15 10.20 11.28 4.87
CA TRP A 15 10.47 11.82 6.20
C TRP A 15 11.06 13.21 6.04
N SER A 16 10.59 14.17 6.82
CA SER A 16 11.12 15.54 6.79
C SER A 16 12.62 15.62 7.10
N PHE A 17 13.17 14.62 7.79
CA PHE A 17 14.59 14.49 8.13
C PHE A 17 15.37 13.52 7.21
N GLU A 18 14.70 12.88 6.24
CA GLU A 18 15.33 12.04 5.21
C GLU A 18 14.70 12.36 3.85
N PRO A 19 14.88 13.59 3.33
CA PRO A 19 14.33 13.96 2.03
C PRO A 19 14.95 13.12 0.92
N LYS A 20 14.15 12.79 -0.09
CA LYS A 20 14.60 12.14 -1.33
C LYS A 20 14.45 13.13 -2.49
N THR A 21 15.53 13.38 -3.22
CA THR A 21 15.63 14.44 -4.26
C THR A 21 15.54 13.90 -5.68
N ASP A 22 15.56 12.58 -5.86
CA ASP A 22 15.75 11.90 -7.14
C ASP A 22 14.53 11.07 -7.57
N TRP A 23 13.34 11.38 -7.03
CA TRP A 23 12.08 10.75 -7.41
C TRP A 23 11.89 10.70 -8.94
N SER A 24 11.27 9.64 -9.45
CA SER A 24 11.08 9.44 -10.89
C SER A 24 10.03 10.37 -11.52
N ALA A 25 9.03 10.77 -10.74
CA ALA A 25 7.92 11.60 -11.18
C ALA A 25 7.29 12.36 -10.02
N ASN A 26 6.41 13.32 -10.34
CA ASN A 26 5.63 14.07 -9.35
C ASN A 26 4.72 13.19 -8.48
N TYR A 27 4.36 11.99 -8.94
CA TYR A 27 3.72 10.95 -8.14
C TYR A 27 4.53 9.66 -8.20
N ALA A 28 5.10 9.28 -7.06
CA ALA A 28 5.93 8.09 -6.93
C ALA A 28 5.09 6.82 -6.99
N THR A 29 5.66 5.80 -7.63
CA THR A 29 5.04 4.47 -7.67
C THR A 29 5.17 3.77 -6.33
N SER A 30 4.32 2.77 -6.08
CA SER A 30 4.43 1.92 -4.90
C SER A 30 5.78 1.22 -4.79
N GLU A 31 6.41 0.87 -5.91
CA GLU A 31 7.76 0.28 -5.90
C GLU A 31 8.81 1.30 -5.43
N GLU A 32 8.78 2.52 -5.95
CA GLU A 32 9.75 3.55 -5.58
C GLU A 32 9.60 3.99 -4.11
N ILE A 33 8.36 4.06 -3.61
CA ILE A 33 8.05 4.32 -2.20
C ILE A 33 8.57 3.17 -1.32
N TYR A 34 8.37 1.91 -1.75
CA TYR A 34 8.90 0.75 -1.03
C TYR A 34 10.43 0.81 -0.95
N ASP A 35 11.10 1.09 -2.07
CA ASP A 35 12.55 1.18 -2.14
C ASP A 35 13.10 2.30 -1.26
N TYR A 36 12.42 3.45 -1.19
CA TYR A 36 12.76 4.55 -0.28
C TYR A 36 12.73 4.10 1.19
N PHE A 37 11.64 3.49 1.66
CA PHE A 37 11.55 3.04 3.05
C PHE A 37 12.45 1.85 3.37
N LYS A 38 12.67 0.95 2.40
CA LYS A 38 13.62 -0.16 2.53
C LYS A 38 15.05 0.37 2.65
N SER A 39 15.45 1.30 1.81
CA SER A 39 16.76 1.95 1.86
C SER A 39 16.97 2.71 3.18
N PHE A 40 15.93 3.38 3.69
CA PHE A 40 15.95 3.99 5.02
C PHE A 40 16.18 2.95 6.12
N SER A 41 15.44 1.84 6.11
CA SER A 41 15.62 0.73 7.06
C SER A 41 17.05 0.17 7.01
N ASP A 42 17.63 0.03 5.82
CA ASP A 42 18.98 -0.47 5.62
C ASP A 42 20.05 0.52 6.10
N LYS A 43 19.92 1.80 5.74
CA LYS A 43 20.83 2.89 6.15
C LYS A 43 21.00 2.97 7.67
N TYR A 44 19.92 2.79 8.43
CA TYR A 44 19.93 2.86 9.88
C TYR A 44 20.02 1.49 10.58
N GLY A 45 20.13 0.40 9.81
CA GLY A 45 20.23 -0.96 10.34
C GLY A 45 19.03 -1.35 11.22
N LEU A 46 17.81 -0.96 10.83
CA LEU A 46 16.60 -1.12 11.64
C LEU A 46 16.07 -2.55 11.65
N GLU A 47 16.37 -3.34 10.62
CA GLU A 47 15.82 -4.71 10.46
C GLU A 47 16.11 -5.62 11.65
N LYS A 48 17.22 -5.40 12.36
CA LYS A 48 17.55 -6.16 13.58
C LYS A 48 16.52 -6.00 14.71
N PHE A 49 15.72 -4.93 14.68
CA PHE A 49 14.66 -4.65 15.64
C PHE A 49 13.27 -5.06 15.15
N ILE A 50 13.16 -5.51 13.89
CA ILE A 50 11.88 -5.83 13.26
C ILE A 50 11.67 -7.35 13.27
N LYS A 51 10.48 -7.79 13.70
CA LYS A 51 10.01 -9.16 13.53
C LYS A 51 8.92 -9.17 12.46
N PHE A 52 9.29 -9.57 11.25
CA PHE A 52 8.33 -9.77 10.16
C PHE A 52 7.48 -11.02 10.40
N ARG A 53 6.32 -11.12 9.72
CA ARG A 53 5.37 -12.24 9.88
C ARG A 53 4.87 -12.43 11.32
N HIS A 54 4.88 -11.38 12.13
CA HIS A 54 4.37 -11.36 13.50
C HIS A 54 3.14 -10.45 13.53
N GLN A 55 1.95 -11.04 13.65
CA GLN A 55 0.70 -10.32 13.73
C GLN A 55 0.34 -10.10 15.20
N VAL A 56 0.20 -8.85 15.63
CA VAL A 56 -0.38 -8.54 16.95
C VAL A 56 -1.87 -8.84 16.89
N ILE A 57 -2.34 -9.78 17.73
CA ILE A 57 -3.74 -10.22 17.79
C ILE A 57 -4.44 -9.81 19.10
N GLY A 58 -3.68 -9.29 20.06
CA GLY A 58 -4.21 -8.77 21.31
C GLY A 58 -3.18 -7.91 22.04
N ALA A 59 -3.67 -6.95 22.82
CA ALA A 59 -2.86 -6.18 23.76
C ALA A 59 -3.73 -5.82 24.97
N ARG A 60 -3.21 -6.04 26.18
CA ARG A 60 -3.87 -5.69 27.44
C ARG A 60 -2.87 -5.02 28.38
N TRP A 61 -3.31 -4.02 29.12
CA TRP A 61 -2.53 -3.44 30.20
C TRP A 61 -2.70 -4.29 31.47
N ASP A 62 -1.60 -4.53 32.17
CA ASP A 62 -1.60 -5.18 33.47
C ASP A 62 -1.21 -4.17 34.55
N GLU A 63 -2.18 -3.81 35.39
CA GLU A 63 -2.01 -2.79 36.43
C GLU A 63 -1.07 -3.22 37.56
N GLN A 64 -0.97 -4.53 37.83
CA GLN A 64 -0.13 -5.03 38.91
C GLN A 64 1.35 -4.98 38.51
N GLU A 65 1.64 -5.32 37.26
CA GLU A 65 2.99 -5.31 36.72
C GLU A 65 3.39 -3.96 36.12
N ALA A 66 2.42 -3.08 35.86
CA ALA A 66 2.57 -1.86 35.08
C ALA A 66 3.22 -2.12 33.70
N LEU A 67 2.74 -3.17 33.01
CA LEU A 67 3.22 -3.60 31.70
C LEU A 67 2.07 -3.86 30.73
N TRP A 68 2.30 -3.57 29.45
CA TRP A 68 1.51 -4.12 28.36
C TRP A 68 1.87 -5.59 28.16
N HIS A 69 0.87 -6.45 28.12
CA HIS A 69 0.95 -7.82 27.61
C HIS A 69 0.39 -7.85 26.19
N VAL A 70 1.21 -8.28 25.24
CA VAL A 70 0.92 -8.27 23.81
C VAL A 70 0.96 -9.69 23.27
N THR A 71 -0.20 -10.14 22.79
CA THR A 71 -0.37 -11.44 22.15
C THR A 71 -0.01 -11.32 20.67
N VAL A 72 0.98 -12.09 20.25
CA VAL A 72 1.51 -12.07 18.88
C VAL A 72 1.38 -13.45 18.25
N GLN A 73 0.78 -13.53 17.06
CA GLN A 73 0.78 -14.73 16.25
C GLN A 73 1.95 -14.70 15.26
N ASP A 74 2.83 -15.69 15.32
CA ASP A 74 3.83 -15.94 14.29
C ASP A 74 3.16 -16.64 13.10
N LEU A 75 3.04 -15.93 11.99
CA LEU A 75 2.37 -16.40 10.78
C LEU A 75 3.18 -17.47 10.02
N ALA A 76 4.48 -17.62 10.31
CA ALA A 76 5.30 -18.66 9.69
C ALA A 76 5.08 -20.02 10.38
N THR A 77 4.90 -20.02 11.70
CA THR A 77 4.78 -21.26 12.50
C THR A 77 3.34 -21.54 12.96
N GLY A 78 2.48 -20.53 12.98
CA GLY A 78 1.13 -20.58 13.56
C GLY A 78 1.10 -20.42 15.08
N ASN A 79 2.27 -20.32 15.73
CA ASN A 79 2.37 -20.25 17.19
C ASN A 79 1.95 -18.89 17.74
N THR A 80 1.36 -18.90 18.93
CA THR A 80 1.06 -17.69 19.70
C THR A 80 2.17 -17.44 20.74
N ILE A 81 2.62 -16.20 20.81
CA ILE A 81 3.71 -15.74 21.66
C ILE A 81 3.21 -14.56 22.49
N GLU A 82 3.43 -14.59 23.80
CA GLU A 82 3.23 -13.44 24.67
C GLU A 82 4.52 -12.60 24.76
N ARG A 83 4.35 -11.28 24.73
CA ARG A 83 5.42 -10.30 24.89
C ARG A 83 4.98 -9.24 25.87
N THR A 84 5.89 -8.78 26.72
CA THR A 84 5.64 -7.65 27.61
C THR A 84 6.42 -6.41 27.18
N ALA A 85 5.85 -5.23 27.41
CA ALA A 85 6.48 -3.95 27.14
C ALA A 85 5.98 -2.87 28.10
N GLN A 86 6.84 -1.91 28.45
CA GLN A 86 6.44 -0.76 29.27
C GLN A 86 5.64 0.26 28.44
N ILE A 87 5.96 0.38 27.15
CA ILE A 87 5.33 1.33 26.22
C ILE A 87 4.89 0.55 24.98
N LEU A 88 3.64 0.75 24.57
CA LEU A 88 3.09 0.23 23.34
C LEU A 88 2.76 1.38 22.38
N ILE A 89 3.43 1.41 21.23
CA ILE A 89 3.16 2.37 20.16
C ILE A 89 2.43 1.63 19.04
N ASN A 90 1.17 1.99 18.79
CA ASN A 90 0.41 1.44 17.67
C ASN A 90 0.65 2.28 16.39
N ALA A 91 1.45 1.74 15.49
CA ALA A 91 1.71 2.30 14.16
C ALA A 91 1.12 1.42 13.02
N GLY A 92 0.02 0.71 13.27
CA GLY A 92 -0.57 -0.22 12.30
C GLY A 92 -1.26 0.44 11.09
N GLY A 93 -1.56 1.73 11.16
CA GLY A 93 -2.34 2.45 10.14
C GLY A 93 -3.81 2.01 10.08
N ILE A 94 -4.57 2.60 9.15
CA ILE A 94 -6.04 2.40 9.03
C ILE A 94 -6.46 1.58 7.80
N LEU A 95 -5.54 1.28 6.87
CA LEU A 95 -5.81 0.60 5.59
C LEU A 95 -5.14 -0.78 5.49
N ASN A 96 -5.17 -1.58 6.56
CA ASN A 96 -4.44 -2.86 6.65
C ASN A 96 -5.34 -4.12 6.65
N SER A 97 -6.65 -3.97 6.90
CA SER A 97 -7.59 -5.08 7.09
C SER A 97 -8.60 -5.13 5.95
N TRP A 98 -8.17 -5.67 4.81
CA TRP A 98 -9.03 -5.79 3.63
C TRP A 98 -10.02 -6.94 3.74
N ARG A 99 -11.15 -6.84 3.05
CA ARG A 99 -12.18 -7.87 2.97
C ARG A 99 -12.94 -7.76 1.66
N PHE A 100 -13.45 -8.88 1.15
CA PHE A 100 -14.38 -8.84 0.03
C PHE A 100 -15.70 -8.16 0.44
N PRO A 101 -16.38 -7.47 -0.48
CA PRO A 101 -17.72 -6.97 -0.21
C PRO A 101 -18.67 -8.14 0.06
N PRO A 102 -19.67 -7.97 0.94
CA PRO A 102 -20.60 -9.03 1.33
C PRO A 102 -21.63 -9.29 0.21
N ILE A 103 -21.18 -9.85 -0.91
CA ILE A 103 -22.02 -10.22 -2.05
C ILE A 103 -22.46 -11.68 -1.88
N PRO A 104 -23.77 -11.96 -1.77
CA PRO A 104 -24.27 -13.33 -1.68
C PRO A 104 -23.76 -14.19 -2.84
N GLY A 105 -23.19 -15.36 -2.53
CA GLY A 105 -22.69 -16.30 -3.53
C GLY A 105 -21.34 -15.92 -4.17
N ILE A 106 -20.63 -14.89 -3.71
CA ILE A 106 -19.33 -14.48 -4.28
C ILE A 106 -18.33 -15.64 -4.35
N ASN A 107 -18.27 -16.49 -3.32
CA ASN A 107 -17.38 -17.64 -3.26
C ASN A 107 -17.74 -18.77 -4.25
N SER A 108 -18.91 -18.71 -4.89
CA SER A 108 -19.29 -19.67 -5.93
C SER A 108 -18.75 -19.28 -7.32
N PHE A 109 -18.25 -18.05 -7.47
CA PHE A 109 -17.62 -17.58 -8.70
C PHE A 109 -16.42 -18.47 -9.05
N LYS A 110 -16.41 -18.97 -10.29
CA LYS A 110 -15.38 -19.91 -10.78
C LYS A 110 -14.15 -19.23 -11.34
N GLY A 111 -14.21 -17.91 -11.57
CA GLY A 111 -13.06 -17.13 -11.99
C GLY A 111 -12.21 -16.63 -10.82
N PRO A 112 -11.05 -16.00 -11.10
CA PRO A 112 -10.22 -15.42 -10.06
C PRO A 112 -10.94 -14.28 -9.34
N LEU A 113 -10.94 -14.32 -8.00
CA LEU A 113 -11.34 -13.21 -7.14
C LEU A 113 -10.08 -12.56 -6.55
N VAL A 114 -9.90 -11.27 -6.80
CA VAL A 114 -8.72 -10.53 -6.35
C VAL A 114 -9.15 -9.22 -5.72
N HIS A 115 -8.67 -8.96 -4.50
CA HIS A 115 -8.83 -7.68 -3.83
C HIS A 115 -7.63 -6.78 -4.17
N SER A 116 -7.85 -5.47 -4.37
CA SER A 116 -6.78 -4.52 -4.73
C SER A 116 -5.61 -4.51 -3.72
N ALA A 117 -5.92 -4.61 -2.43
CA ALA A 117 -4.94 -4.71 -1.34
C ALA A 117 -4.16 -6.04 -1.27
N ALA A 118 -4.57 -7.06 -2.02
CA ALA A 118 -3.94 -8.40 -2.05
C ALA A 118 -3.65 -8.81 -3.50
N TRP A 119 -3.12 -7.87 -4.28
CA TRP A 119 -2.83 -8.10 -5.68
C TRP A 119 -1.71 -9.15 -5.86
N PRO A 120 -1.84 -10.12 -6.79
CA PRO A 120 -0.80 -11.11 -7.02
C PRO A 120 0.53 -10.48 -7.43
N LYS A 121 1.63 -10.94 -6.83
CA LYS A 121 2.99 -10.40 -7.06
C LYS A 121 3.39 -10.39 -8.54
N PHE A 122 3.07 -11.45 -9.27
CA PHE A 122 3.36 -11.58 -10.71
C PHE A 122 2.29 -10.95 -11.61
N GLY A 123 1.31 -10.27 -11.01
CA GLY A 123 0.17 -9.70 -11.71
C GLY A 123 -0.88 -10.73 -12.10
N LEU A 124 -1.81 -10.27 -12.93
CA LEU A 124 -2.87 -11.08 -13.51
C LEU A 124 -2.71 -11.07 -15.02
N GLU A 125 -2.91 -12.22 -15.64
CA GLU A 125 -3.10 -12.24 -17.07
C GLU A 125 -4.54 -11.87 -17.40
N LEU A 126 -4.70 -10.81 -18.20
CA LEU A 126 -5.97 -10.13 -18.43
C LEU A 126 -6.36 -10.11 -19.91
N THR A 127 -5.42 -10.43 -20.82
CA THR A 127 -5.61 -10.39 -22.28
C THR A 127 -6.87 -11.14 -22.70
N GLY A 128 -7.78 -10.44 -23.39
CA GLY A 128 -9.04 -11.00 -23.90
C GLY A 128 -10.08 -11.38 -22.84
N LYS A 129 -9.80 -11.21 -21.54
CA LYS A 129 -10.74 -11.59 -20.47
C LYS A 129 -11.86 -10.56 -20.31
N THR A 130 -13.01 -11.02 -19.82
CA THR A 130 -14.04 -10.15 -19.26
C THR A 130 -13.76 -9.94 -17.78
N VAL A 131 -13.58 -8.69 -17.36
CA VAL A 131 -13.22 -8.31 -15.99
C VAL A 131 -14.33 -7.47 -15.39
N GLY A 132 -14.76 -7.83 -14.19
CA GLY A 132 -15.60 -7.00 -13.33
C GLY A 132 -14.73 -6.23 -12.33
N LEU A 133 -14.85 -4.91 -12.28
CA LEU A 133 -14.19 -4.04 -11.29
C LEU A 133 -15.24 -3.46 -10.35
N ILE A 134 -15.17 -3.81 -9.07
CA ILE A 134 -16.12 -3.35 -8.05
C ILE A 134 -15.49 -2.22 -7.24
N GLY A 135 -16.16 -1.07 -7.20
CA GLY A 135 -15.70 0.13 -6.50
C GLY A 135 -14.88 1.08 -7.38
N ASN A 136 -14.95 2.37 -7.04
CA ASN A 136 -14.32 3.48 -7.74
C ASN A 136 -13.62 4.47 -6.79
N GLY A 137 -13.19 4.02 -5.61
CA GLY A 137 -12.25 4.78 -4.78
C GLY A 137 -10.86 4.87 -5.41
N SER A 138 -9.86 5.42 -4.69
CA SER A 138 -8.51 5.67 -5.23
C SER A 138 -7.90 4.44 -5.92
N SER A 139 -8.02 3.24 -5.33
CA SER A 139 -7.55 2.01 -5.98
C SER A 139 -8.27 1.72 -7.31
N GLY A 140 -9.60 1.86 -7.35
CA GLY A 140 -10.39 1.62 -8.56
C GLY A 140 -10.06 2.61 -9.67
N ILE A 141 -9.90 3.90 -9.30
CA ILE A 141 -9.52 4.98 -10.21
C ILE A 141 -8.13 4.75 -10.83
N GLN A 142 -7.19 4.17 -10.08
CA GLN A 142 -5.87 3.81 -10.64
C GLN A 142 -5.90 2.49 -11.43
N ILE A 143 -6.66 1.48 -10.98
CA ILE A 143 -6.73 0.15 -11.64
C ILE A 143 -7.41 0.23 -13.00
N LEU A 144 -8.56 0.91 -13.11
CA LEU A 144 -9.36 1.00 -14.32
C LEU A 144 -8.55 1.44 -15.55
N PRO A 145 -7.89 2.61 -15.56
CA PRO A 145 -7.09 3.06 -16.70
C PRO A 145 -5.84 2.20 -16.93
N ALA A 146 -5.42 1.44 -15.94
CA ALA A 146 -4.24 0.58 -16.02
C ALA A 146 -4.50 -0.80 -16.62
N ILE A 147 -5.77 -1.25 -16.66
CA ILE A 147 -6.15 -2.53 -17.28
C ILE A 147 -7.03 -2.40 -18.52
N LYS A 148 -7.68 -1.24 -18.76
CA LYS A 148 -8.70 -1.09 -19.82
C LYS A 148 -8.23 -1.57 -21.20
N ASP A 149 -6.97 -1.29 -21.56
CA ASP A 149 -6.40 -1.62 -22.88
C ASP A 149 -5.86 -3.07 -22.94
N ARG A 150 -5.89 -3.79 -21.82
CA ARG A 150 -5.38 -5.17 -21.69
C ARG A 150 -6.49 -6.21 -21.55
N VAL A 151 -7.74 -5.80 -21.38
CA VAL A 151 -8.90 -6.70 -21.20
C VAL A 151 -9.75 -6.75 -22.46
N GLY A 152 -10.46 -7.86 -22.67
CA GLY A 152 -11.44 -7.95 -23.77
C GLY A 152 -12.72 -7.17 -23.48
N LYS A 153 -13.14 -7.15 -22.21
CA LYS A 153 -14.29 -6.37 -21.74
C LYS A 153 -14.08 -5.96 -20.28
N LEU A 154 -14.33 -4.70 -19.96
CA LEU A 154 -14.31 -4.19 -18.59
C LEU A 154 -15.72 -3.74 -18.18
N VAL A 155 -16.22 -4.26 -17.06
CA VAL A 155 -17.50 -3.84 -16.46
C VAL A 155 -17.22 -3.27 -15.08
N THR A 156 -17.63 -2.03 -14.84
CA THR A 156 -17.39 -1.33 -13.58
C THR A 156 -18.68 -1.24 -12.77
N PHE A 157 -18.63 -1.64 -11.51
CA PHE A 157 -19.74 -1.58 -10.57
C PHE A 157 -19.48 -0.47 -9.55
N ILE A 158 -20.25 0.61 -9.66
CA ILE A 158 -20.10 1.83 -8.85
C ILE A 158 -21.34 1.97 -7.99
N ARG A 159 -21.16 2.02 -6.66
CA ARG A 159 -22.26 2.26 -5.72
C ARG A 159 -22.59 3.75 -5.60
N GLU A 160 -21.55 4.57 -5.48
CA GLU A 160 -21.64 6.02 -5.31
C GLU A 160 -20.58 6.69 -6.21
N GLY A 161 -20.94 7.83 -6.80
CA GLY A 161 -20.00 8.60 -7.61
C GLY A 161 -18.82 9.11 -6.79
N THR A 162 -17.61 9.02 -7.33
CA THR A 162 -16.41 9.61 -6.73
C THR A 162 -16.01 10.84 -7.54
N TRP A 163 -15.79 11.95 -6.83
CA TRP A 163 -15.26 13.17 -7.44
C TRP A 163 -13.79 12.97 -7.78
N VAL A 164 -13.43 13.23 -9.04
CA VAL A 164 -12.06 13.12 -9.53
C VAL A 164 -11.58 14.52 -9.86
N ALA A 165 -10.58 14.99 -9.12
CA ALA A 165 -9.89 16.24 -9.41
C ALA A 165 -8.73 16.00 -10.39
N PRO A 166 -8.32 17.02 -11.17
CA PRO A 166 -7.02 17.01 -11.83
C PRO A 166 -5.89 16.80 -10.82
N PRO A 167 -4.74 16.23 -11.22
CA PRO A 167 -3.62 16.06 -10.31
C PRO A 167 -3.14 17.41 -9.76
N LEU A 168 -2.78 17.42 -8.47
CA LEU A 168 -2.16 18.54 -7.79
C LEU A 168 -0.81 18.89 -8.47
N GLY A 169 -0.74 20.08 -9.08
CA GLY A 169 0.44 20.51 -9.85
C GLY A 169 0.36 20.27 -11.35
N GLY A 170 -0.80 19.87 -11.89
CA GLY A 170 -1.04 19.76 -13.33
C GLY A 170 -1.06 18.30 -13.80
N GLU A 171 -0.40 18.01 -14.91
CA GLU A 171 -0.35 16.64 -15.45
C GLU A 171 0.69 15.77 -14.73
N TYR A 172 0.61 14.46 -14.94
CA TYR A 172 1.70 13.56 -14.57
C TYR A 172 2.99 14.04 -15.26
N LYS A 173 4.03 14.30 -14.47
CA LYS A 173 5.34 14.75 -14.95
C LYS A 173 6.39 13.76 -14.46
N ALA A 174 6.98 13.02 -15.40
CA ALA A 174 8.24 12.32 -15.16
C ALA A 174 9.36 13.37 -15.04
N TYR A 175 10.20 13.25 -14.02
CA TYR A 175 11.31 14.16 -13.81
C TYR A 175 12.50 13.75 -14.69
N SER A 176 12.97 14.70 -15.49
CA SER A 176 14.22 14.58 -16.23
C SER A 176 15.41 14.54 -15.26
N LYS A 177 16.59 14.18 -15.78
CA LYS A 177 17.83 14.25 -15.00
C LYS A 177 18.08 15.68 -14.49
N GLU A 178 17.85 16.67 -15.35
CA GLU A 178 17.98 18.09 -15.02
C GLU A 178 16.99 18.53 -13.93
N ASP A 179 15.72 18.10 -14.00
CA ASP A 179 14.74 18.39 -12.93
C ASP A 179 15.24 17.93 -11.56
N LYS A 180 15.82 16.71 -11.49
CA LYS A 180 16.34 16.12 -10.25
C LYS A 180 17.59 16.83 -9.75
N GLU A 181 18.49 17.19 -10.65
CA GLU A 181 19.72 17.94 -10.32
C GLU A 181 19.40 19.34 -9.80
N ASN A 182 18.45 20.03 -10.45
CA ASN A 182 17.98 21.34 -10.01
C ASN A 182 17.31 21.28 -8.63
N PHE A 183 16.43 20.30 -8.41
CA PHE A 183 15.80 20.12 -7.10
C PHE A 183 16.82 19.80 -5.99
N ALA A 184 17.82 18.96 -6.29
CA ALA A 184 18.87 18.63 -5.32
C ALA A 184 19.80 19.83 -5.00
N ALA A 185 19.91 20.79 -5.92
CA ALA A 185 20.71 22.00 -5.74
C ALA A 185 19.96 23.14 -5.03
N ASP A 186 18.62 23.09 -5.02
CA ASP A 186 17.75 24.04 -4.33
C ASP A 186 17.86 23.83 -2.81
N LYS A 187 18.52 24.77 -2.12
CA LYS A 187 18.77 24.73 -0.67
C LYS A 187 18.08 25.87 0.06
#